data_AF-A0A1R3FH72-F1
#
_entry.id   AF-A0A1R3FH72-F1
#
_cell.length_a   1.000
_cell.length_b   1.000
_cell.length_c   1.000
_cell.angle_alpha   90.00
_cell.angle_beta   90.00
_cell.angle_gamma   90.00
#
_symmetry.space_group_name_H-M   'P 1'
#
loop_
_entity.id
_entity.type
_entity.pdbx_description
1 polymer ?
#
loop_
_entity_poly.entity_id
_entity_poly.type
_entity_poly.pdbx_seq_one_letter_code
_entity_poly.pdbx_strand_id
1 'polypeptide(L)'
;MITKLVSTENGFYDFDVTDVGSIRRVTISDTIKPGEMFNVYYGESSKGSVIWKGKNSVEGYLIGDVERSLVQSDIYLAEHKPNPYILPSEHETITTLVLGKNRNAHHITKYDRFLDNGICVQLLKEKSMKVQFAGDSLALDEKSLATIRQYQKIVHKDNEYVKTYGKGSCEVFSIVKEGERFLVMGYDNEADVEAKVGSFLGGEDYYLNALALKEKNETNYHAVAIFDTDKVKLNY
;
A
#
# COMPACT_ATOMS: atom_id res chain seq x y z
N MET A 1 3.58 17.33 1.73
CA MET A 1 4.79 17.43 0.95
C MET A 1 4.39 18.17 -0.29
N ILE A 2 5.06 19.27 -0.58
CA ILE A 2 4.87 19.99 -1.83
C ILE A 2 6.21 19.88 -2.54
N THR A 3 6.19 19.25 -3.70
CA THR A 3 7.34 19.13 -4.60
C THR A 3 7.00 19.89 -5.87
N LYS A 4 7.78 20.94 -6.16
CA LYS A 4 7.57 21.79 -7.33
C LYS A 4 8.76 21.64 -8.26
N LEU A 5 8.53 21.21 -9.49
CA LEU A 5 9.58 21.17 -10.50
C LEU A 5 10.02 22.60 -10.84
N VAL A 6 11.33 22.85 -10.75
CA VAL A 6 11.96 24.16 -10.95
C VAL A 6 12.74 24.21 -12.25
N SER A 7 13.48 23.14 -12.57
CA SER A 7 14.30 23.04 -13.78
C SER A 7 14.39 21.60 -14.28
N THR A 8 14.61 21.45 -15.58
CA THR A 8 14.89 20.17 -16.26
C THR A 8 16.18 20.25 -17.09
N GLU A 9 17.07 21.19 -16.75
CA GLU A 9 18.26 21.47 -17.54
C GLU A 9 19.41 20.48 -17.25
N ASN A 10 20.32 20.33 -18.22
CA ASN A 10 21.57 19.56 -18.09
C ASN A 10 21.38 18.07 -17.73
N GLY A 11 20.26 17.45 -18.10
CA GLY A 11 19.97 16.05 -17.79
C GLY A 11 19.54 15.82 -16.34
N PHE A 12 19.11 16.88 -15.64
CA PHE A 12 18.63 16.80 -14.27
C PHE A 12 17.28 17.48 -14.09
N TYR A 13 16.46 16.88 -13.22
CA TYR A 13 15.21 17.42 -12.73
C TYR A 13 15.43 17.97 -11.32
N ASP A 14 15.25 19.28 -11.19
CA ASP A 14 15.36 19.99 -9.92
C ASP A 14 14.00 20.29 -9.33
N PHE A 15 13.82 19.93 -8.07
CA PHE A 15 12.59 20.17 -7.32
C PHE A 15 12.84 21.02 -6.10
N ASP A 16 12.02 22.04 -5.92
CA ASP A 16 11.83 22.66 -4.61
C ASP A 16 10.94 21.74 -3.76
N VAL A 17 11.33 21.57 -2.51
CA VAL A 17 10.67 20.67 -1.56
C VAL A 17 10.29 21.47 -0.32
N THR A 18 9.02 21.40 0.04
CA THR A 18 8.52 21.92 1.33
C THR A 18 7.72 20.85 2.07
N ASP A 19 7.61 21.04 3.39
CA ASP A 19 7.00 20.09 4.34
C ASP A 19 7.67 18.72 4.40
N VAL A 20 9.01 18.69 4.28
CA VAL A 20 9.87 17.49 4.37
C VAL A 20 11.07 17.80 5.26
N GLY A 21 10.79 18.33 6.45
CA GLY A 21 11.83 18.63 7.43
C GLY A 21 12.78 19.74 6.97
N SER A 22 14.09 19.49 7.04
CA SER A 22 15.16 20.40 6.62
C SER A 22 15.46 20.34 5.13
N ILE A 23 14.91 19.36 4.40
CA ILE A 23 15.09 19.25 2.95
C ILE A 23 14.45 20.47 2.27
N ARG A 24 15.18 21.06 1.33
CA ARG A 24 14.78 22.25 0.59
C ARG A 24 14.74 22.02 -0.92
N ARG A 25 15.68 21.23 -1.44
CA ARG A 25 15.77 20.94 -2.88
C ARG A 25 16.23 19.52 -3.11
N VAL A 26 15.80 18.94 -4.22
CA VAL A 26 16.35 17.66 -4.70
C VAL A 26 16.67 17.74 -6.19
N THR A 27 17.69 17.01 -6.60
CA THR A 27 18.16 16.96 -7.99
C THR A 27 18.28 15.51 -8.42
N ILE A 28 17.59 15.16 -9.50
CA ILE A 28 17.39 13.79 -9.96
C ILE A 28 17.85 13.69 -11.41
N SER A 29 18.67 12.70 -11.77
CA SER A 29 19.05 12.50 -13.18
C SER A 29 17.85 12.03 -14.01
N ASP A 30 17.75 12.54 -15.23
CA ASP A 30 16.79 12.08 -16.25
C ASP A 30 16.88 10.58 -16.56
N THR A 31 18.04 9.96 -16.31
CA THR A 31 18.31 8.54 -16.54
C THR A 31 18.23 7.66 -15.28
N ILE A 32 17.73 8.20 -14.15
CA ILE A 32 17.71 7.48 -12.87
C ILE A 32 16.91 6.17 -12.95
N LYS A 33 17.43 5.12 -12.31
CA LYS A 33 16.82 3.79 -12.22
C LYS A 33 16.38 3.44 -10.80
N PRO A 34 15.41 2.53 -10.64
CA PRO A 34 15.01 2.02 -9.33
C PRO A 34 16.23 1.54 -8.51
N GLY A 35 16.35 2.03 -7.28
CA GLY A 35 17.47 1.68 -6.38
C GLY A 35 18.70 2.58 -6.48
N GLU A 36 18.80 3.46 -7.47
CA GLU A 36 19.90 4.42 -7.58
C GLU A 36 19.72 5.61 -6.63
N MET A 37 20.80 6.35 -6.36
CA MET A 37 20.78 7.51 -5.46
C MET A 37 20.61 8.82 -6.22
N PHE A 38 19.81 9.73 -5.67
CA PHE A 38 19.72 11.11 -6.11
C PHE A 38 20.09 12.09 -5.00
N ASN A 39 20.43 13.32 -5.38
CA ASN A 39 20.94 14.33 -4.47
C ASN A 39 19.80 15.04 -3.74
N VAL A 40 19.97 15.24 -2.44
CA VAL A 40 19.09 16.07 -1.62
C VAL A 40 19.88 17.15 -0.91
N TYR A 41 19.28 18.33 -0.80
CA TYR A 41 19.91 19.51 -0.21
C TYR A 41 19.09 19.98 0.98
N TYR A 42 19.76 20.19 2.11
CA TYR A 42 19.17 20.61 3.38
C TYR A 42 19.96 21.77 3.99
N GLY A 43 19.24 22.72 4.63
CA GLY A 43 19.82 23.90 5.28
C GLY A 43 20.71 24.79 4.40
N GLU A 44 21.57 25.58 5.01
CA GLU A 44 22.54 26.46 4.33
C GLU A 44 23.77 25.66 3.85
N SER A 45 23.60 24.84 2.81
CA SER A 45 24.68 24.16 2.04
C SER A 45 25.04 22.72 2.44
N SER A 46 24.17 21.98 3.10
CA SER A 46 24.40 20.54 3.32
C SER A 46 23.80 19.69 2.20
N LYS A 47 24.52 18.63 1.82
CA LYS A 47 24.16 17.71 0.74
C LYS A 47 24.17 16.27 1.25
N GLY A 48 23.14 15.53 0.89
CA GLY A 48 23.03 14.09 1.10
C GLY A 48 22.48 13.39 -0.12
N SER A 49 22.16 12.11 0.05
CA SER A 49 21.63 11.27 -1.01
C SER A 49 20.46 10.42 -0.52
N VAL A 50 19.47 10.21 -1.39
CA VAL A 50 18.29 9.37 -1.13
C VAL A 50 18.13 8.36 -2.25
N ILE A 51 17.65 7.15 -1.91
CA ILE A 51 17.41 6.08 -2.87
C ILE A 51 16.12 6.36 -3.65
N TRP A 52 16.18 6.27 -4.97
CA TRP A 52 15.05 6.34 -5.88
C TRP A 52 14.16 5.11 -5.75
N LYS A 53 12.89 5.35 -5.42
CA LYS A 53 11.85 4.33 -5.26
C LYS A 53 10.79 4.36 -6.37
N GLY A 54 10.99 5.20 -7.40
CA GLY A 54 10.09 5.24 -8.56
C GLY A 54 10.26 4.01 -9.44
N LYS A 55 9.17 3.62 -10.11
CA LYS A 55 9.13 2.41 -10.95
C LYS A 55 9.51 2.69 -12.41
N ASN A 56 9.15 3.88 -12.90
CA ASN A 56 9.52 4.32 -14.24
C ASN A 56 10.67 5.34 -14.14
N SER A 57 11.45 5.49 -15.23
CA SER A 57 12.28 6.68 -15.42
C SER A 57 11.39 7.93 -15.45
N VAL A 58 11.99 9.11 -15.61
CA VAL A 58 11.35 10.39 -15.33
C VAL A 58 10.05 10.70 -16.13
N GLU A 59 9.70 9.89 -17.13
CA GLU A 59 8.48 10.01 -17.92
C GLU A 59 7.27 9.35 -17.22
N GLY A 60 6.48 10.16 -16.52
CA GLY A 60 5.07 9.84 -16.23
C GLY A 60 4.56 10.22 -14.84
N TYR A 61 5.35 9.99 -13.78
CA TYR A 61 4.90 10.15 -12.38
C TYR A 61 5.98 10.69 -11.42
N LEU A 62 6.97 11.37 -11.98
CA LEU A 62 8.19 11.87 -11.30
C LEU A 62 7.93 12.48 -9.92
N ILE A 63 6.93 13.35 -9.78
CA ILE A 63 6.59 14.04 -8.51
C ILE A 63 6.22 13.04 -7.41
N GLY A 64 5.30 12.10 -7.67
CA GLY A 64 4.87 11.12 -6.67
C GLY A 64 6.00 10.18 -6.23
N ASP A 65 6.90 9.86 -7.16
CA ASP A 65 8.05 9.01 -6.88
C ASP A 65 9.18 9.74 -6.14
N VAL A 66 9.38 11.03 -6.40
CA VAL A 66 10.22 11.90 -5.56
C VAL A 66 9.71 11.87 -4.12
N GLU A 67 8.42 12.13 -3.92
CA GLU A 67 7.82 12.18 -2.59
C GLU A 67 7.96 10.85 -1.86
N ARG A 68 7.64 9.74 -2.54
CA ARG A 68 7.80 8.37 -2.00
C ARG A 68 9.23 8.12 -1.54
N SER A 69 10.20 8.51 -2.37
CA SER A 69 11.62 8.32 -2.08
C SER A 69 12.04 9.14 -0.84
N LEU A 70 11.59 10.38 -0.74
CA LEU A 70 11.93 11.27 0.37
C LEU A 70 11.34 10.83 1.71
N VAL A 71 10.05 10.45 1.76
CA VAL A 71 9.38 9.98 2.98
C VAL A 71 10.07 8.76 3.59
N GLN A 72 10.65 7.90 2.76
CA GLN A 72 11.32 6.67 3.18
C GLN A 72 12.81 6.87 3.48
N SER A 73 13.34 8.10 3.36
CA SER A 73 14.75 8.37 3.59
C SER A 73 15.10 8.48 5.07
N ASP A 74 16.34 8.09 5.42
CA ASP A 74 16.86 8.25 6.79
C ASP A 74 16.82 9.71 7.25
N ILE A 75 16.99 10.66 6.32
CA ILE A 75 16.93 12.10 6.59
C ILE A 75 15.53 12.48 7.06
N TYR A 76 14.48 12.04 6.35
CA TYR A 76 13.11 12.31 6.76
C TYR A 76 12.78 11.65 8.11
N LEU A 77 13.20 10.40 8.31
CA LEU A 77 12.93 9.63 9.52
C LEU A 77 13.67 10.16 10.76
N ALA A 78 14.89 10.72 10.59
CA ALA A 78 15.65 11.32 11.68
C ALA A 78 14.95 12.58 12.24
N GLU A 79 14.32 13.35 11.36
CA GLU A 79 13.66 14.61 11.71
C GLU A 79 12.18 14.43 12.09
N HIS A 80 11.53 13.43 11.49
CA HIS A 80 10.16 13.01 11.80
C HIS A 80 10.25 11.67 12.47
N LYS A 81 10.82 11.65 13.69
CA LYS A 81 10.93 10.43 14.49
C LYS A 81 9.60 9.69 14.40
N PRO A 82 9.59 8.45 13.88
CA PRO A 82 8.38 7.67 13.77
C PRO A 82 7.69 7.69 15.12
N ASN A 83 6.39 7.98 15.13
CA ASN A 83 5.64 7.89 16.36
C ASN A 83 5.92 6.50 16.96
N PRO A 84 6.48 6.39 18.18
CA PRO A 84 6.90 5.11 18.77
C PRO A 84 5.74 4.13 18.95
N TYR A 85 4.50 4.62 18.86
CA TYR A 85 3.28 3.83 18.90
C TYR A 85 2.84 3.30 17.52
N ILE A 86 3.50 3.70 16.43
CA ILE A 86 3.34 3.09 15.11
C ILE A 86 4.39 1.98 15.01
N LEU A 87 3.95 0.76 15.30
CA LEU A 87 4.82 -0.40 15.24
C LEU A 87 5.00 -0.85 13.78
N PRO A 88 6.24 -1.11 13.33
CA PRO A 88 6.46 -1.65 12.00
C PRO A 88 5.85 -3.05 11.88
N SER A 89 5.25 -3.32 10.72
CA SER A 89 4.87 -4.68 10.33
C SER A 89 6.12 -5.47 9.93
N GLU A 90 6.10 -6.77 10.14
CA GLU A 90 7.15 -7.69 9.67
C GLU A 90 6.93 -8.09 8.20
N HIS A 91 5.78 -7.71 7.64
CA HIS A 91 5.39 -8.03 6.28
C HIS A 91 5.87 -6.98 5.28
N GLU A 92 6.05 -7.42 4.04
CA GLU A 92 6.52 -6.57 2.96
C GLU A 92 5.58 -5.37 2.73
N THR A 93 6.18 -4.22 2.50
CA THR A 93 5.45 -2.98 2.22
C THR A 93 4.99 -2.96 0.76
N ILE A 94 3.67 -2.82 0.56
CA ILE A 94 3.04 -2.59 -0.74
C ILE A 94 3.23 -1.11 -1.15
N THR A 95 2.89 -0.19 -0.25
CA THR A 95 3.01 1.25 -0.47
C THR A 95 3.21 1.99 0.85
N THR A 96 3.49 3.29 0.78
CA THR A 96 3.59 4.13 1.98
C THR A 96 2.62 5.30 1.86
N LEU A 97 1.82 5.52 2.90
CA LEU A 97 0.92 6.66 3.02
C LEU A 97 1.45 7.63 4.08
N VAL A 98 1.43 8.93 3.81
CA VAL A 98 1.80 9.95 4.81
C VAL A 98 0.53 10.52 5.40
N LEU A 99 0.20 10.14 6.63
CA LEU A 99 -1.10 10.41 7.24
C LEU A 99 -0.98 11.16 8.57
N GLY A 100 -2.12 11.71 9.00
CA GLY A 100 -2.27 12.42 10.26
C GLY A 100 -1.63 13.81 10.29
N LYS A 101 -1.95 14.58 11.33
CA LYS A 101 -1.43 15.96 11.52
C LYS A 101 0.10 16.01 11.58
N ASN A 102 0.72 14.96 12.13
CA ASN A 102 2.17 14.85 12.29
C ASN A 102 2.87 14.25 11.06
N ARG A 103 2.14 13.97 9.98
CA ARG A 103 2.72 13.53 8.69
C ARG A 103 3.57 12.27 8.85
N ASN A 104 3.07 11.31 9.62
CA ASN A 104 3.77 10.06 9.85
C ASN A 104 3.71 9.20 8.59
N ALA A 105 4.81 8.53 8.29
CA ALA A 105 4.85 7.51 7.25
C ALA A 105 4.19 6.22 7.78
N HIS A 106 3.20 5.72 7.04
CA HIS A 106 2.52 4.47 7.30
C HIS A 106 2.84 3.49 6.17
N HIS A 107 3.68 2.50 6.48
CA HIS A 107 3.96 1.40 5.58
C HIS A 107 2.74 0.48 5.51
N ILE A 108 2.15 0.35 4.32
CA ILE A 108 0.96 -0.44 4.07
C ILE A 108 1.36 -1.83 3.62
N THR A 109 0.81 -2.86 4.25
CA THR A 109 1.03 -4.28 3.93
C THR A 109 -0.29 -4.94 3.53
N LYS A 110 -0.23 -6.19 3.05
CA LYS A 110 -1.43 -6.97 2.70
C LYS A 110 -2.36 -7.29 3.89
N TYR A 111 -1.86 -7.12 5.12
CA TYR A 111 -2.62 -7.35 6.35
C TYR A 111 -3.33 -6.09 6.87
N ASP A 112 -3.01 -4.93 6.33
CA ASP A 112 -3.77 -3.72 6.62
C ASP A 112 -5.15 -3.77 5.95
N ARG A 113 -6.10 -3.03 6.54
CA ARG A 113 -7.49 -2.94 6.10
C ARG A 113 -7.88 -1.48 5.94
N PHE A 114 -8.82 -1.24 5.04
CA PHE A 114 -9.43 0.07 4.81
C PHE A 114 -10.93 -0.07 5.02
N LEU A 115 -11.47 0.76 5.91
CA LEU A 115 -12.90 0.84 6.18
C LEU A 115 -13.48 2.01 5.40
N ASP A 116 -14.37 1.74 4.46
CA ASP A 116 -15.17 2.74 3.76
C ASP A 116 -16.60 2.70 4.30
N ASN A 117 -17.03 3.81 4.91
CA ASN A 117 -18.38 3.96 5.47
C ASN A 117 -19.30 4.82 4.58
N GLY A 118 -18.91 5.08 3.33
CA GLY A 118 -19.63 5.95 2.40
C GLY A 118 -19.43 7.45 2.62
N ILE A 119 -18.79 7.86 3.72
CA ILE A 119 -18.44 9.25 4.02
C ILE A 119 -16.92 9.46 3.91
N CYS A 120 -16.15 8.54 4.45
CA CYS A 120 -14.69 8.58 4.43
C CYS A 120 -14.11 7.17 4.43
N VAL A 121 -12.85 7.07 4.01
CA VAL A 121 -12.07 5.83 4.12
C VAL A 121 -11.08 5.97 5.26
N GLN A 122 -11.03 4.98 6.15
CA GLN A 122 -10.11 4.95 7.28
C GLN A 122 -9.11 3.79 7.16
N LEU A 123 -7.84 4.04 7.44
CA LEU A 123 -6.82 3.00 7.56
C LEU A 123 -6.95 2.30 8.93
N LEU A 124 -7.06 0.98 8.89
CA LEU A 124 -6.97 0.07 10.02
C LEU A 124 -5.68 -0.74 9.87
N LYS A 125 -4.73 -0.53 10.78
CA LYS A 125 -3.44 -1.22 10.73
C LYS A 125 -3.54 -2.63 11.30
N GLU A 126 -2.78 -3.56 10.72
CA GLU A 126 -2.60 -4.92 11.24
C GLU A 126 -2.20 -4.90 12.73
N LYS A 127 -1.16 -4.11 13.06
CA LYS A 127 -0.78 -3.82 14.44
C LYS A 127 -1.48 -2.53 14.86
N SER A 128 -2.42 -2.63 15.81
CA SER A 128 -3.18 -1.49 16.31
C SER A 128 -2.26 -0.32 16.66
N MET A 129 -2.59 0.86 16.14
CA MET A 129 -1.88 2.09 16.47
C MET A 129 -2.58 2.73 17.67
N LYS A 130 -1.81 3.10 18.72
CA LYS A 130 -2.36 4.02 19.71
C LYS A 130 -2.44 5.42 19.11
N VAL A 131 -3.62 5.84 18.65
CA VAL A 131 -3.86 7.23 18.30
C VAL A 131 -4.32 7.96 19.54
N GLN A 132 -3.51 8.90 20.03
CA GLN A 132 -3.92 9.78 21.11
C GLN A 132 -5.14 10.59 20.63
N PHE A 133 -6.30 10.34 21.25
CA PHE A 133 -7.57 11.10 21.12
C PHE A 133 -8.46 10.88 19.88
N ALA A 134 -8.33 9.80 19.09
CA ALA A 134 -9.28 9.55 17.98
C ALA A 134 -9.54 8.07 17.58
N GLY A 135 -9.26 7.09 18.45
CA GLY A 135 -9.45 5.66 18.13
C GLY A 135 -8.40 5.11 17.16
N ASP A 136 -8.45 3.81 16.86
CA ASP A 136 -7.37 3.08 16.18
C ASP A 136 -7.26 3.33 14.65
N SER A 137 -7.90 4.39 14.13
CA SER A 137 -8.05 4.61 12.68
C SER A 137 -7.66 6.02 12.23
N LEU A 138 -7.20 6.12 10.98
CA LEU A 138 -6.81 7.39 10.35
C LEU A 138 -7.59 7.58 9.05
N ALA A 139 -8.36 8.66 8.96
CA ALA A 139 -9.06 9.03 7.72
C ALA A 139 -8.06 9.41 6.62
N LEU A 140 -8.30 8.92 5.40
CA LEU A 140 -7.49 9.22 4.22
C LEU A 140 -7.94 10.53 3.59
N ASP A 141 -6.97 11.33 3.14
CA ASP A 141 -7.20 12.47 2.26
C ASP A 141 -7.26 12.05 0.78
N GLU A 142 -7.64 12.97 -0.11
CA GLU A 142 -7.81 12.65 -1.54
C GLU A 142 -6.50 12.19 -2.19
N LYS A 143 -5.35 12.69 -1.74
CA LYS A 143 -4.04 12.27 -2.23
C LYS A 143 -3.75 10.81 -1.84
N SER A 144 -4.04 10.44 -0.61
CA SER A 144 -3.90 9.07 -0.11
C SER A 144 -4.89 8.12 -0.80
N LEU A 145 -6.12 8.59 -1.05
CA LEU A 145 -7.12 7.87 -1.83
C LEU A 145 -6.65 7.61 -3.26
N ALA A 146 -6.13 8.62 -3.95
CA ALA A 146 -5.55 8.47 -5.28
C ALA A 146 -4.40 7.44 -5.29
N THR A 147 -3.57 7.44 -4.24
CA THR A 147 -2.49 6.47 -4.08
C THR A 147 -3.01 5.04 -3.92
N ILE A 148 -4.07 4.79 -3.15
CA ILE A 148 -4.58 3.42 -2.98
C ILE A 148 -5.42 2.94 -4.17
N ARG A 149 -6.05 3.84 -4.93
CA ARG A 149 -6.87 3.52 -6.12
C ARG A 149 -6.07 2.89 -7.26
N GLN A 150 -4.74 3.02 -7.28
CA GLN A 150 -3.89 2.36 -8.27
C GLN A 150 -3.75 0.85 -8.06
N TYR A 151 -4.10 0.35 -6.86
CA TYR A 151 -3.99 -1.06 -6.51
C TYR A 151 -5.34 -1.76 -6.66
N GLN A 152 -5.30 -3.05 -6.98
CA GLN A 152 -6.51 -3.87 -6.88
C GLN A 152 -6.96 -3.99 -5.43
N LYS A 153 -8.27 -4.14 -5.26
CA LYS A 153 -8.91 -4.28 -3.95
C LYS A 153 -9.44 -5.68 -3.76
N ILE A 154 -9.36 -6.10 -2.52
CA ILE A 154 -10.01 -7.30 -2.02
C ILE A 154 -11.03 -6.86 -0.99
N VAL A 155 -12.33 -7.07 -1.28
CA VAL A 155 -13.41 -6.76 -0.34
C VAL A 155 -13.69 -7.95 0.56
N HIS A 156 -13.63 -7.73 1.88
CA HIS A 156 -13.88 -8.74 2.90
C HIS A 156 -15.36 -8.76 3.28
N LYS A 157 -16.09 -9.82 2.92
CA LYS A 157 -17.54 -9.92 3.20
C LYS A 157 -17.79 -10.42 4.63
N ASP A 158 -16.93 -11.27 5.16
CA ASP A 158 -16.93 -11.64 6.59
C ASP A 158 -16.05 -10.70 7.44
N ASN A 159 -16.63 -9.60 7.92
CA ASN A 159 -15.93 -8.66 8.81
C ASN A 159 -16.79 -8.26 10.02
N GLU A 160 -16.15 -7.74 11.07
CA GLU A 160 -16.84 -7.36 12.32
C GLU A 160 -17.93 -6.31 12.14
N TYR A 161 -17.77 -5.39 11.18
CA TYR A 161 -18.73 -4.34 10.90
C TYR A 161 -20.00 -4.90 10.26
N VAL A 162 -19.86 -5.81 9.30
CA VAL A 162 -21.00 -6.52 8.70
C VAL A 162 -21.73 -7.35 9.75
N LYS A 163 -20.99 -8.02 10.66
CA LYS A 163 -21.58 -8.79 11.77
C LYS A 163 -22.36 -7.91 12.75
N THR A 164 -21.86 -6.70 13.02
CA THR A 164 -22.40 -5.80 14.05
C THR A 164 -23.53 -4.91 13.52
N TYR A 165 -23.38 -4.36 12.31
CA TYR A 165 -24.24 -3.31 11.77
C TYR A 165 -25.08 -3.77 10.56
N GLY A 166 -24.91 -5.00 10.10
CA GLY A 166 -25.62 -5.56 8.95
C GLY A 166 -24.99 -5.24 7.60
N LYS A 167 -25.46 -5.95 6.56
CA LYS A 167 -24.96 -5.82 5.18
C LYS A 167 -25.22 -4.40 4.63
N GLY A 168 -24.22 -3.84 3.94
CA GLY A 168 -24.33 -2.55 3.23
C GLY A 168 -24.03 -1.31 4.08
N SER A 169 -23.66 -1.47 5.35
CA SER A 169 -23.31 -0.36 6.25
C SER A 169 -21.88 0.16 6.02
N CYS A 170 -20.92 -0.72 5.79
CA CYS A 170 -19.52 -0.41 5.52
C CYS A 170 -18.88 -1.46 4.60
N GLU A 171 -17.93 -1.03 3.79
CA GLU A 171 -17.02 -1.90 3.04
C GLU A 171 -15.67 -1.97 3.76
N VAL A 172 -15.17 -3.17 4.02
CA VAL A 172 -13.80 -3.38 4.51
C VAL A 172 -13.01 -4.03 3.39
N PHE A 173 -11.90 -3.40 2.97
CA PHE A 173 -11.08 -3.91 1.90
C PHE A 173 -9.57 -3.89 2.21
N SER A 174 -8.81 -4.71 1.50
CA SER A 174 -7.34 -4.67 1.44
C SER A 174 -6.88 -4.29 0.05
N ILE A 175 -5.65 -3.78 -0.05
CA ILE A 175 -4.99 -3.57 -1.34
C ILE A 175 -4.06 -4.74 -1.65
N VAL A 176 -3.88 -5.00 -2.94
CA VAL A 176 -3.06 -6.09 -3.48
C VAL A 176 -1.72 -5.55 -3.96
N LYS A 177 -0.63 -6.30 -3.77
CA LYS A 177 0.67 -5.93 -4.30
C LYS A 177 0.68 -6.08 -5.83
N GLU A 178 1.38 -5.19 -6.52
CA GLU A 178 1.56 -5.35 -7.97
C GLU A 178 2.28 -6.68 -8.29
N GLY A 179 1.71 -7.45 -9.22
CA GLY A 179 2.22 -8.75 -9.63
C GLY A 179 1.92 -9.90 -8.66
N GLU A 180 1.13 -9.66 -7.61
CA GLU A 180 0.63 -10.73 -6.74
C GLU A 180 -0.33 -11.64 -7.50
N ARG A 181 -0.11 -12.95 -7.39
CA ARG A 181 -0.89 -13.98 -8.09
C ARG A 181 -1.80 -14.71 -7.12
N PHE A 182 -2.94 -15.15 -7.64
CA PHE A 182 -3.96 -15.83 -6.88
C PHE A 182 -4.22 -17.21 -7.46
N LEU A 183 -4.19 -18.23 -6.61
CA LEU A 183 -4.40 -19.62 -6.96
C LEU A 183 -5.81 -20.03 -6.54
N VAL A 184 -6.53 -20.72 -7.41
CA VAL A 184 -7.87 -21.23 -7.14
C VAL A 184 -7.83 -22.75 -7.05
N MET A 185 -8.34 -23.29 -5.94
CA MET A 185 -8.39 -24.72 -5.65
C MET A 185 -9.83 -25.15 -5.43
N GLY A 186 -10.25 -26.24 -6.08
CA GLY A 186 -11.51 -26.93 -5.82
C GLY A 186 -11.29 -28.17 -4.96
N TYR A 187 -12.23 -28.45 -4.06
CA TYR A 187 -12.24 -29.60 -3.16
C TYR A 187 -13.52 -30.39 -3.39
N ASP A 188 -13.42 -31.71 -3.56
CA ASP A 188 -14.56 -32.54 -3.91
C ASP A 188 -15.40 -32.95 -2.70
N ASN A 189 -14.83 -32.88 -1.49
CA ASN A 189 -15.49 -33.24 -0.23
C ASN A 189 -14.82 -32.55 0.98
N GLU A 190 -15.40 -32.72 2.18
CA GLU A 190 -14.89 -32.12 3.42
C GLU A 190 -13.51 -32.67 3.82
N ALA A 191 -13.23 -33.96 3.59
CA ALA A 191 -11.94 -34.55 3.94
C ALA A 191 -10.79 -33.94 3.12
N ASP A 192 -11.06 -33.61 1.86
CA ASP A 192 -10.12 -32.90 0.98
C ASP A 192 -9.82 -31.47 1.49
N VAL A 193 -10.83 -30.78 2.02
CA VAL A 193 -10.67 -29.45 2.64
C VAL A 193 -9.76 -29.55 3.87
N GLU A 194 -10.01 -30.52 4.75
CA GLU A 194 -9.21 -30.75 5.96
C GLU A 194 -7.76 -31.13 5.63
N ALA A 195 -7.57 -32.01 4.64
CA ALA A 195 -6.27 -32.45 4.17
C ALA A 195 -5.53 -31.40 3.32
N LYS A 196 -6.22 -30.34 2.87
CA LYS A 196 -5.73 -29.35 1.91
C LYS A 196 -5.25 -29.98 0.60
N VAL A 197 -5.90 -31.06 0.17
CA VAL A 197 -5.63 -31.75 -1.10
C VAL A 197 -6.79 -31.47 -2.02
N GLY A 198 -6.55 -30.89 -3.19
CA GLY A 198 -7.62 -30.53 -4.11
C GLY A 198 -7.14 -30.38 -5.54
N SER A 199 -8.07 -30.04 -6.43
CA SER A 199 -7.81 -29.81 -7.84
C SER A 199 -7.45 -28.35 -8.08
N PHE A 200 -6.31 -28.12 -8.73
CA PHE A 200 -5.91 -26.78 -9.16
C PHE A 200 -6.79 -26.33 -10.33
N LEU A 201 -7.55 -25.25 -10.13
CA LEU A 201 -8.48 -24.72 -11.12
C LEU A 201 -7.86 -23.63 -11.99
N GLY A 202 -6.81 -22.97 -11.50
CA GLY A 202 -6.11 -21.91 -12.21
C GLY A 202 -5.32 -20.98 -11.30
N GLY A 203 -4.38 -20.25 -11.91
CA GLY A 203 -3.55 -19.24 -11.27
C GLY A 203 -3.68 -17.95 -12.05
N GLU A 204 -4.36 -16.98 -11.46
CA GLU A 204 -4.69 -15.71 -12.12
C GLU A 204 -3.77 -14.60 -11.60
N ASP A 205 -3.28 -13.75 -12.50
CA ASP A 205 -2.48 -12.55 -12.13
C ASP A 205 -3.33 -11.46 -11.45
N TYR A 206 -4.66 -11.65 -11.36
CA TYR A 206 -5.61 -10.67 -10.82
C TYR A 206 -6.66 -11.30 -9.91
N TYR A 207 -6.89 -10.67 -8.75
CA TYR A 207 -7.84 -11.18 -7.75
C TYR A 207 -9.27 -11.32 -8.30
N LEU A 208 -9.73 -10.36 -9.10
CA LEU A 208 -11.08 -10.39 -9.68
C LEU A 208 -11.27 -11.58 -10.63
N ASN A 209 -10.23 -12.00 -11.34
CA ASN A 209 -10.29 -13.19 -12.19
C ASN A 209 -10.36 -14.46 -11.35
N ALA A 210 -9.55 -14.54 -10.29
CA ALA A 210 -9.59 -15.65 -9.34
C ALA A 210 -10.98 -15.77 -8.68
N LEU A 211 -11.61 -14.64 -8.36
CA LEU A 211 -12.98 -14.59 -7.84
C LEU A 211 -13.99 -15.11 -8.86
N ALA A 212 -13.93 -14.64 -10.11
CA ALA A 212 -14.81 -15.12 -11.16
C ALA A 212 -14.64 -16.63 -11.43
N LEU A 213 -13.40 -17.12 -11.39
CA LEU A 213 -13.08 -18.54 -11.54
C LEU A 213 -13.61 -19.37 -10.36
N LYS A 214 -13.51 -18.84 -9.13
CA LYS A 214 -14.13 -19.43 -7.95
C LYS A 214 -15.64 -19.55 -8.15
N GLU A 215 -16.33 -18.43 -8.39
CA GLU A 215 -17.78 -18.35 -8.55
C GLU A 215 -18.30 -19.29 -9.64
N LYS A 216 -17.58 -19.40 -10.76
CA LYS A 216 -17.91 -20.33 -11.87
C LYS A 216 -17.88 -21.80 -11.45
N ASN A 217 -17.09 -22.16 -10.43
CA ASN A 217 -16.86 -23.54 -10.01
C ASN A 217 -17.51 -23.89 -8.67
N GLU A 218 -18.20 -22.96 -7.99
CA GLU A 218 -18.83 -23.19 -6.69
C GLU A 218 -19.87 -24.32 -6.71
N THR A 219 -20.51 -24.57 -7.85
CA THR A 219 -21.49 -25.67 -8.01
C THR A 219 -20.85 -27.01 -8.39
N ASN A 220 -19.59 -27.01 -8.83
CA ASN A 220 -18.92 -28.20 -9.36
C ASN A 220 -18.10 -28.92 -8.29
N TYR A 221 -17.81 -28.24 -7.18
CA TYR A 221 -16.99 -28.72 -6.08
C TYR A 221 -17.73 -28.53 -4.76
N HIS A 222 -17.40 -29.33 -3.76
CA HIS A 222 -17.91 -29.15 -2.39
C HIS A 222 -17.46 -27.79 -1.81
N ALA A 223 -16.21 -27.41 -2.07
CA ALA A 223 -15.70 -26.10 -1.71
C ALA A 223 -14.70 -25.58 -2.76
N VAL A 224 -14.63 -24.26 -2.92
CA VAL A 224 -13.61 -23.61 -3.75
C VAL A 224 -12.94 -22.50 -2.93
N ALA A 225 -11.61 -22.50 -2.89
CA ALA A 225 -10.83 -21.54 -2.13
C ALA A 225 -9.82 -20.80 -3.01
N ILE A 226 -9.56 -19.55 -2.64
CA ILE A 226 -8.53 -18.72 -3.26
C ILE A 226 -7.37 -18.61 -2.28
N PHE A 227 -6.15 -18.72 -2.80
CA PHE A 227 -4.91 -18.56 -2.07
C PHE A 227 -4.06 -17.46 -2.70
N ASP A 228 -3.37 -16.68 -1.89
CA ASP A 228 -2.37 -15.74 -2.38
C ASP A 228 -1.03 -16.44 -2.69
N THR A 229 -0.01 -15.67 -3.12
CA THR A 229 1.33 -16.20 -3.43
C THR A 229 2.03 -16.83 -2.23
N ASP A 230 1.66 -16.44 -1.01
CA ASP A 230 2.18 -17.00 0.23
C ASP A 230 1.38 -18.22 0.69
N LYS A 231 0.46 -18.72 -0.15
CA LYS A 231 -0.41 -19.86 0.11
C LYS A 231 -1.32 -19.64 1.31
N VAL A 232 -1.58 -18.38 1.66
CA VAL A 232 -2.55 -18.04 2.69
C VAL A 232 -3.93 -18.13 2.08
N LYS A 233 -4.80 -18.94 2.69
CA LYS A 233 -6.20 -19.02 2.30
C LYS A 233 -6.85 -17.67 2.54
N LEU A 234 -7.51 -17.18 1.51
CA LEU A 234 -8.25 -15.95 1.58
C LEU A 234 -9.70 -16.26 1.99
N ASN A 235 -10.05 -15.90 3.22
CA ASN A 235 -11.39 -16.08 3.77
C ASN A 235 -12.20 -14.81 3.47
N TYR A 236 -13.18 -14.91 2.55
CA TYR A 236 -14.06 -13.81 2.16
C TYR A 236 -15.52 -14.14 2.40
#